data_AF-A0A2U1QRE2-F1
#
_entry.id   AF-A0A2U1QRE2-F1
#
_cell.length_a   1.000
_cell.length_b   1.000
_cell.length_c   1.000
_cell.angle_alpha   90.00
_cell.angle_beta   90.00
_cell.angle_gamma   90.00
#
_symmetry.space_group_name_H-M   'P 1'
#
loop_
_entity.id
_entity.type
_entity.pdbx_description
1 polymer ?
#
loop_
_entity_poly.entity_id
_entity_poly.type
_entity_poly.pdbx_seq_one_letter_code
_entity_poly.pdbx_strand_id
1 'polypeptide(L)'
;MSFLGKILGKKESPIESYSDFWNWFLKHEKEFFKVVQKGDNIHTDFFDKMHPKLNEVHDGFYYLTGMFDDQTAELILTADGTIKNIYAIEELVNAAPKIDGWKFTALKPASNIEDVAITYENLEFNSENLKFYPNLHKNYPDEIDLTVVYDDFTEDKKATVTNGVYIFLDNFLGELHSVTLIDNLNVIGNGDVSQELIPIGKLKDYLVWREKEFVEKYEGVRHNTENDSYASFKAEKEDGGLILAIINTEILEWDKKASHPWVVTVEIVFDKNNSNSMPDKKTYQLLDKIED
;
A
#
# COMPACT_ATOMS: atom_id res chain seq x y z
N MET A 1 -28.26 23.13 41.10
CA MET A 1 -27.02 22.50 40.57
C MET A 1 -27.31 21.84 39.23
N SER A 2 -27.56 22.63 38.17
CA SER A 2 -27.92 22.12 36.83
C SER A 2 -27.21 22.93 35.73
N PHE A 3 -25.90 23.13 35.92
CA PHE A 3 -25.08 23.91 34.98
C PHE A 3 -23.83 23.16 34.48
N LEU A 4 -23.49 21.99 35.06
CA LEU A 4 -22.34 21.19 34.64
C LEU A 4 -22.65 20.12 33.58
N GLY A 5 -23.93 19.85 33.31
CA GLY A 5 -24.35 18.89 32.27
C GLY A 5 -24.38 19.44 30.84
N LYS A 6 -24.06 20.74 30.64
CA LYS A 6 -24.08 21.41 29.32
C LYS A 6 -22.69 21.69 28.73
N ILE A 7 -21.62 21.31 29.44
CA ILE A 7 -20.22 21.57 29.03
C ILE A 7 -19.53 20.29 28.52
N LEU A 8 -20.10 19.11 28.78
CA LEU A 8 -19.72 17.89 28.08
C LEU A 8 -20.53 17.82 26.79
N GLY A 9 -19.91 18.20 25.66
CA GLY A 9 -20.46 17.97 24.34
C GLY A 9 -20.95 16.52 24.23
N LYS A 10 -22.06 16.30 23.50
CA LYS A 10 -22.52 14.94 23.21
C LYS A 10 -21.33 14.15 22.69
N LYS A 11 -21.00 13.03 23.34
CA LYS A 11 -20.06 12.06 22.76
C LYS A 11 -20.55 11.75 21.35
N GLU A 12 -19.70 12.00 20.38
CA GLU A 12 -19.97 11.62 19.00
C GLU A 12 -20.13 10.10 18.94
N SER A 13 -21.00 9.63 18.05
CA SER A 13 -21.17 8.20 17.82
C SER A 13 -19.84 7.58 17.39
N PRO A 14 -19.58 6.31 17.76
CA PRO A 14 -18.46 5.57 17.20
C PRO A 14 -18.62 5.44 15.68
N ILE A 15 -17.49 5.41 14.97
CA ILE A 15 -17.43 5.11 13.54
C ILE A 15 -17.39 3.58 13.39
N GLU A 16 -18.42 3.00 12.78
CA GLU A 16 -18.53 1.54 12.56
C GLU A 16 -18.52 1.18 11.06
N SER A 17 -18.53 2.19 10.18
CA SER A 17 -18.53 2.03 8.72
C SER A 17 -17.89 3.23 8.02
N TYR A 18 -17.54 3.08 6.74
CA TYR A 18 -17.07 4.20 5.90
C TYR A 18 -18.13 5.30 5.80
N SER A 19 -19.42 4.93 5.74
CA SER A 19 -20.51 5.91 5.74
C SER A 19 -20.54 6.74 7.01
N ASP A 20 -20.31 6.13 8.18
CA ASP A 20 -20.24 6.86 9.45
C ASP A 20 -19.09 7.87 9.46
N PHE A 21 -17.91 7.46 8.97
CA PHE A 21 -16.75 8.35 8.85
C PHE A 21 -17.05 9.56 7.97
N TRP A 22 -17.60 9.34 6.77
CA TRP A 22 -17.90 10.43 5.85
C TRP A 22 -19.03 11.33 6.34
N ASN A 23 -20.05 10.76 7.00
CA ASN A 23 -21.10 11.55 7.64
C ASN A 23 -20.57 12.39 8.81
N TRP A 24 -19.54 11.90 9.51
CA TRP A 24 -18.81 12.68 10.49
C TRP A 24 -18.00 13.78 9.81
N PHE A 25 -17.16 13.46 8.83
CA PHE A 25 -16.34 14.44 8.11
C PHE A 25 -17.19 15.58 7.52
N LEU A 26 -18.33 15.26 6.90
CA LEU A 26 -19.27 16.24 6.32
C LEU A 26 -19.79 17.25 7.36
N LYS A 27 -19.89 16.89 8.63
CA LYS A 27 -20.29 17.83 9.71
C LYS A 27 -19.20 18.82 10.06
N HIS A 28 -17.93 18.45 9.86
CA HIS A 28 -16.75 19.22 10.22
C HIS A 28 -16.06 19.88 9.02
N GLU A 29 -16.46 19.54 7.79
CA GLU A 29 -15.79 19.96 6.54
C GLU A 29 -15.49 21.45 6.47
N LYS A 30 -16.41 22.33 6.91
CA LYS A 30 -16.23 23.78 6.84
C LYS A 30 -15.21 24.31 7.83
N GLU A 31 -15.11 23.66 8.99
CA GLU A 31 -14.13 23.99 10.01
C GLU A 31 -12.76 23.53 9.54
N PHE A 32 -12.67 22.28 9.10
CA PHE A 32 -11.47 21.70 8.51
C PHE A 32 -10.96 22.52 7.32
N PHE A 33 -11.84 22.94 6.42
CA PHE A 33 -11.45 23.70 5.22
C PHE A 33 -10.80 25.02 5.63
N LYS A 34 -11.37 25.71 6.63
CA LYS A 34 -10.80 26.97 7.14
C LYS A 34 -9.45 26.77 7.83
N VAL A 35 -9.26 25.65 8.53
CA VAL A 35 -7.99 25.30 9.16
C VAL A 35 -6.94 25.07 8.09
N VAL A 36 -7.25 24.23 7.09
CA VAL A 36 -6.35 23.92 5.97
C VAL A 36 -6.02 25.17 5.16
N GLN A 37 -7.02 26.01 4.84
CA GLN A 37 -6.83 27.25 4.08
C GLN A 37 -5.96 28.28 4.82
N LYS A 38 -6.06 28.36 6.15
CA LYS A 38 -5.26 29.29 6.93
C LYS A 38 -3.84 28.77 7.21
N GLY A 39 -3.68 27.45 7.31
CA GLY A 39 -2.42 26.81 7.70
C GLY A 39 -2.06 26.94 9.19
N ASP A 40 -2.90 27.62 9.98
CA ASP A 40 -2.66 27.83 11.42
C ASP A 40 -3.27 26.69 12.25
N ASN A 41 -2.55 26.23 13.28
CA ASN A 41 -3.02 25.22 14.25
C ASN A 41 -3.52 23.91 13.62
N ILE A 42 -2.99 23.53 12.45
CA ILE A 42 -3.41 22.32 11.72
C ILE A 42 -3.31 21.04 12.56
N HIS A 43 -2.29 20.96 13.43
CA HIS A 43 -2.13 19.85 14.35
C HIS A 43 -3.33 19.71 15.30
N THR A 44 -3.70 20.77 16.01
CA THR A 44 -4.76 20.69 17.04
C THR A 44 -6.15 20.70 16.43
N ASP A 45 -6.35 21.49 15.37
CA ASP A 45 -7.68 21.79 14.86
C ASP A 45 -8.11 20.83 13.74
N PHE A 46 -7.16 20.08 13.15
CA PHE A 46 -7.41 19.05 12.14
C PHE A 46 -6.83 17.69 12.56
N PHE A 47 -5.52 17.53 12.75
CA PHE A 47 -4.90 16.20 12.98
C PHE A 47 -5.39 15.52 14.27
N ASP A 48 -5.44 16.22 15.39
CA ASP A 48 -5.89 15.67 16.67
C ASP A 48 -7.37 15.22 16.63
N LYS A 49 -8.19 15.79 15.74
CA LYS A 49 -9.59 15.41 15.54
C LYS A 49 -9.75 14.27 14.53
N MET A 50 -8.99 14.31 13.44
CA MET A 50 -9.04 13.33 12.36
C MET A 50 -8.46 11.98 12.77
N HIS A 51 -7.31 11.96 13.45
CA HIS A 51 -6.60 10.73 13.80
C HIS A 51 -7.46 9.72 14.59
N PRO A 52 -8.13 10.08 15.70
CA PRO A 52 -8.93 9.11 16.45
C PRO A 52 -10.10 8.56 15.63
N LYS A 53 -10.69 9.38 14.75
CA LYS A 53 -11.84 8.98 13.93
C LYS A 53 -11.45 8.09 12.76
N LEU A 54 -10.27 8.32 12.19
CA LEU A 54 -9.71 7.47 11.16
C LEU A 54 -9.28 6.11 11.74
N ASN A 55 -8.70 6.08 12.93
CA ASN A 55 -8.34 4.84 13.63
C ASN A 55 -9.57 4.00 14.03
N GLU A 56 -10.73 4.61 14.26
CA GLU A 56 -11.99 3.87 14.44
C GLU A 56 -12.42 3.14 13.15
N VAL A 57 -12.04 3.64 11.97
CA VAL A 57 -12.30 2.96 10.68
C VAL A 57 -11.35 1.79 10.47
N HIS A 58 -10.04 2.07 10.54
CA HIS A 58 -9.00 1.09 10.29
C HIS A 58 -7.68 1.58 10.88
N ASP A 59 -6.96 0.68 11.58
CA ASP A 59 -5.65 1.02 12.14
C ASP A 59 -4.57 1.15 11.05
N GLY A 60 -3.60 2.05 11.26
CA GLY A 60 -2.51 2.28 10.32
C GLY A 60 -2.90 3.03 9.05
N PHE A 61 -3.94 3.86 9.10
CA PHE A 61 -4.18 4.90 8.09
C PHE A 61 -3.48 6.19 8.51
N TYR A 62 -2.68 6.73 7.59
CA TYR A 62 -2.05 8.03 7.73
C TYR A 62 -2.60 8.98 6.68
N TYR A 63 -2.30 10.26 6.80
CA TYR A 63 -2.89 11.26 5.92
C TYR A 63 -2.09 12.56 5.85
N LEU A 64 -2.23 13.23 4.71
CA LEU A 64 -1.73 14.56 4.42
C LEU A 64 -2.90 15.45 4.04
N THR A 65 -2.81 16.75 4.34
CA THR A 65 -3.80 17.71 3.87
C THR A 65 -3.16 19.05 3.54
N GLY A 66 -3.76 19.76 2.58
CA GLY A 66 -3.30 21.05 2.09
C GLY A 66 -4.30 21.63 1.11
N MET A 67 -4.09 22.87 0.69
CA MET A 67 -4.86 23.45 -0.41
C MET A 67 -4.36 22.84 -1.73
N PHE A 68 -5.26 22.23 -2.50
CA PHE A 68 -4.98 21.75 -3.86
C PHE A 68 -4.96 22.91 -4.86
N ASP A 69 -5.89 23.85 -4.67
CA ASP A 69 -5.96 25.12 -5.39
C ASP A 69 -6.58 26.21 -4.48
N ASP A 70 -6.85 27.40 -5.02
CA ASP A 70 -7.39 28.54 -4.26
C ASP A 70 -8.76 28.26 -3.60
N GLN A 71 -9.50 27.25 -4.06
CA GLN A 71 -10.89 26.96 -3.66
C GLN A 71 -11.09 25.54 -3.11
N THR A 72 -10.10 24.66 -3.26
CA THR A 72 -10.23 23.24 -2.96
C THR A 72 -9.14 22.80 -2.00
N ALA A 73 -9.53 22.26 -0.84
CA ALA A 73 -8.65 21.53 0.06
C ALA A 73 -8.57 20.06 -0.37
N GLU A 74 -7.42 19.42 -0.18
CA GLU A 74 -7.24 18.01 -0.44
C GLU A 74 -6.86 17.26 0.84
N LEU A 75 -7.45 16.09 1.01
CA LEU A 75 -7.07 15.09 1.99
C LEU A 75 -6.57 13.85 1.23
N ILE A 76 -5.29 13.57 1.39
CA ILE A 76 -4.65 12.38 0.83
C ILE A 76 -4.51 11.36 1.96
N LEU A 77 -5.08 10.17 1.79
CA LEU A 77 -4.88 9.05 2.72
C LEU A 77 -3.73 8.18 2.22
N THR A 78 -2.85 7.74 3.10
CA THR A 78 -1.62 6.99 2.76
C THR A 78 -1.43 5.80 3.70
N ALA A 79 -0.93 4.69 3.15
CA ALA A 79 -0.62 3.47 3.90
C ALA A 79 0.75 3.55 4.57
N ASP A 80 1.57 4.54 4.19
CA ASP A 80 2.91 4.79 4.73
C ASP A 80 3.76 3.50 4.72
N GLY A 81 3.81 2.85 3.56
CA GLY A 81 4.51 1.59 3.34
C GLY A 81 3.80 0.33 3.87
N THR A 82 2.66 0.46 4.56
CA THR A 82 1.88 -0.68 5.05
C THR A 82 0.98 -1.25 3.95
N ILE A 83 1.56 -2.00 3.00
CA ILE A 83 0.88 -2.52 1.79
C ILE A 83 -0.50 -3.14 2.07
N LYS A 84 -0.64 -3.90 3.17
CA LYS A 84 -1.92 -4.53 3.57
C LYS A 84 -3.07 -3.54 3.80
N ASN A 85 -2.79 -2.25 3.98
CA ASN A 85 -3.79 -1.22 4.22
C ASN A 85 -4.24 -0.51 2.93
N ILE A 86 -3.57 -0.73 1.80
CA ILE A 86 -3.85 -0.05 0.53
C ILE A 86 -5.31 -0.22 0.10
N TYR A 87 -5.81 -1.47 0.08
CA TYR A 87 -7.19 -1.75 -0.36
C TYR A 87 -8.22 -0.98 0.48
N ALA A 88 -8.04 -0.94 1.79
CA ALA A 88 -8.98 -0.30 2.71
C ALA A 88 -8.96 1.24 2.55
N ILE A 89 -7.82 1.82 2.19
CA ILE A 89 -7.72 3.26 1.87
C ILE A 89 -8.47 3.56 0.57
N GLU A 90 -8.27 2.75 -0.47
CA GLU A 90 -8.98 2.90 -1.74
C GLU A 90 -10.49 2.75 -1.55
N GLU A 91 -10.94 1.76 -0.78
CA GLU A 91 -12.35 1.58 -0.46
C GLU A 91 -12.93 2.77 0.31
N LEU A 92 -12.23 3.29 1.32
CA LEU A 92 -12.69 4.45 2.08
C LEU A 92 -12.84 5.69 1.17
N VAL A 93 -11.83 6.01 0.35
CA VAL A 93 -11.88 7.16 -0.57
C VAL A 93 -12.96 6.97 -1.65
N ASN A 94 -13.12 5.76 -2.19
CA ASN A 94 -14.19 5.46 -3.14
C ASN A 94 -15.60 5.60 -2.53
N ALA A 95 -15.74 5.38 -1.22
CA ALA A 95 -16.98 5.60 -0.49
C ALA A 95 -17.24 7.09 -0.16
N ALA A 96 -16.31 8.01 -0.48
CA ALA A 96 -16.44 9.42 -0.14
C ALA A 96 -17.63 10.07 -0.88
N PRO A 97 -18.53 10.79 -0.17
CA PRO A 97 -19.52 11.60 -0.82
C PRO A 97 -18.84 12.79 -1.51
N LYS A 98 -19.51 13.36 -2.51
CA LYS A 98 -19.08 14.64 -3.08
C LYS A 98 -19.27 15.75 -2.04
N ILE A 99 -18.18 16.40 -1.64
CA ILE A 99 -18.18 17.56 -0.73
C ILE A 99 -17.55 18.73 -1.48
N ASP A 100 -18.33 19.77 -1.75
CA ASP A 100 -17.83 20.94 -2.47
C ASP A 100 -16.68 21.60 -1.68
N GLY A 101 -15.59 21.94 -2.37
CA GLY A 101 -14.37 22.48 -1.75
C GLY A 101 -13.40 21.42 -1.21
N TRP A 102 -13.70 20.12 -1.36
CA TRP A 102 -12.82 19.03 -0.95
C TRP A 102 -12.52 18.06 -2.09
N LYS A 103 -11.26 17.60 -2.12
CA LYS A 103 -10.76 16.49 -2.91
C LYS A 103 -10.26 15.40 -1.96
N PHE A 104 -10.62 14.15 -2.23
CA PHE A 104 -10.14 12.99 -1.49
C PHE A 104 -9.34 12.12 -2.43
N THR A 105 -8.11 11.79 -2.03
CA THR A 105 -7.17 11.03 -2.84
C THR A 105 -6.69 9.82 -2.05
N ALA A 106 -6.79 8.65 -2.66
CA ALA A 106 -6.22 7.42 -2.13
C ALA A 106 -4.77 7.31 -2.59
N LEU A 107 -3.88 7.13 -1.62
CA LEU A 107 -2.43 7.00 -1.79
C LEU A 107 -1.79 8.27 -2.37
N LYS A 108 -0.51 8.47 -2.11
CA LYS A 108 0.21 9.64 -2.68
C LYS A 108 0.31 9.47 -4.20
N PRO A 109 -0.17 10.44 -5.01
CA PRO A 109 -0.01 10.38 -6.46
C PRO A 109 1.45 10.67 -6.84
N ALA A 110 1.85 10.20 -8.02
CA ALA A 110 3.15 10.53 -8.59
C ALA A 110 3.25 12.02 -8.91
N SER A 111 4.40 12.62 -8.62
CA SER A 111 4.70 14.03 -8.93
C SER A 111 5.74 14.14 -10.05
N ASN A 112 5.86 15.32 -10.67
CA ASN A 112 6.93 15.56 -11.63
C ASN A 112 8.25 15.71 -10.88
N ILE A 113 9.36 15.29 -11.49
CA ILE A 113 10.67 15.31 -10.83
C ILE A 113 11.08 16.73 -10.40
N GLU A 114 10.69 17.75 -11.17
CA GLU A 114 10.98 19.16 -10.88
C GLU A 114 10.23 19.68 -9.65
N ASP A 115 9.11 19.04 -9.29
CA ASP A 115 8.24 19.41 -8.18
C ASP A 115 8.51 18.57 -6.91
N VAL A 116 9.44 17.59 -6.97
CA VAL A 116 9.78 16.73 -5.83
C VAL A 116 11.12 17.10 -5.22
N ALA A 117 11.05 17.68 -4.04
CA ALA A 117 12.15 17.76 -3.10
C ALA A 117 11.61 17.53 -1.69
N ILE A 118 12.33 16.76 -0.88
CA ILE A 118 11.98 16.57 0.52
C ILE A 118 13.16 16.95 1.42
N THR A 119 12.85 17.33 2.65
CA THR A 119 13.84 17.47 3.71
C THR A 119 13.48 16.52 4.85
N TYR A 120 14.41 15.65 5.23
CA TYR A 120 14.24 14.69 6.30
C TYR A 120 15.47 14.72 7.22
N GLU A 121 15.26 15.01 8.51
CA GLU A 121 16.33 15.16 9.51
C GLU A 121 17.49 16.09 9.07
N ASN A 122 17.16 17.20 8.38
CA ASN A 122 18.09 18.18 7.81
C ASN A 122 18.92 17.69 6.61
N LEU A 123 18.55 16.57 6.00
CA LEU A 123 19.07 16.14 4.71
C LEU A 123 18.05 16.47 3.62
N GLU A 124 18.53 16.94 2.48
CA GLU A 124 17.69 17.26 1.33
C GLU A 124 17.77 16.11 0.31
N PHE A 125 16.64 15.71 -0.26
CA PHE A 125 16.59 14.68 -1.30
C PHE A 125 15.87 15.26 -2.51
N ASN A 126 16.57 15.34 -3.64
CA ASN A 126 16.06 15.96 -4.87
C ASN A 126 16.73 15.32 -6.11
N SER A 127 16.37 15.80 -7.30
CA SER A 127 16.88 15.28 -8.57
C SER A 127 18.39 15.45 -8.79
N GLU A 128 19.01 16.41 -8.11
CA GLU A 128 20.41 16.77 -8.31
C GLU A 128 21.36 15.89 -7.49
N ASN A 129 20.90 15.42 -6.32
CA ASN A 129 21.73 14.66 -5.38
C ASN A 129 21.40 13.15 -5.30
N LEU A 130 20.41 12.70 -6.07
CA LEU A 130 20.04 11.30 -6.20
C LEU A 130 20.29 10.79 -7.62
N LYS A 131 20.91 9.62 -7.68
CA LYS A 131 21.18 8.86 -8.91
C LYS A 131 20.86 7.39 -8.64
N PHE A 132 20.72 6.57 -9.67
CA PHE A 132 20.47 5.15 -9.49
C PHE A 132 21.16 4.32 -10.58
N TYR A 133 21.26 3.01 -10.33
CA TYR A 133 21.55 2.02 -11.35
C TYR A 133 20.82 0.70 -11.03
N PRO A 134 20.42 -0.07 -12.05
CA PRO A 134 19.79 -1.37 -11.84
C PRO A 134 20.81 -2.48 -11.58
N ASN A 135 20.43 -3.43 -10.73
CA ASN A 135 21.16 -4.66 -10.47
C ASN A 135 20.53 -5.80 -11.30
N LEU A 136 21.22 -6.22 -12.37
CA LEU A 136 20.66 -7.22 -13.29
C LEU A 136 20.99 -8.65 -12.85
N HIS A 137 19.96 -9.45 -12.60
CA HIS A 137 20.08 -10.85 -12.22
C HIS A 137 19.79 -11.78 -13.39
N LYS A 138 20.77 -12.58 -13.81
CA LYS A 138 20.60 -13.50 -14.96
C LYS A 138 19.45 -14.50 -14.76
N ASN A 139 19.21 -14.94 -13.53
CA ASN A 139 18.17 -15.92 -13.20
C ASN A 139 16.80 -15.27 -12.97
N TYR A 140 16.77 -13.97 -12.69
CA TYR A 140 15.56 -13.18 -12.47
C TYR A 140 15.63 -11.90 -13.31
N PRO A 141 15.64 -12.03 -14.65
CA PRO A 141 15.89 -10.91 -15.55
C PRO A 141 14.76 -9.89 -15.57
N ASP A 142 13.62 -10.21 -14.93
CA ASP A 142 12.43 -9.36 -14.85
C ASP A 142 12.34 -8.65 -13.49
N GLU A 143 13.15 -9.04 -12.50
CA GLU A 143 13.22 -8.40 -11.19
C GLU A 143 13.77 -6.98 -11.31
N ILE A 144 13.15 -6.05 -10.59
CA ILE A 144 13.56 -4.65 -10.49
C ILE A 144 14.29 -4.47 -9.16
N ASP A 145 15.58 -4.80 -9.18
CA ASP A 145 16.53 -4.52 -8.10
C ASP A 145 17.31 -3.24 -8.46
N LEU A 146 17.23 -2.24 -7.57
CA LEU A 146 17.80 -0.92 -7.78
C LEU A 146 18.78 -0.56 -6.68
N THR A 147 19.87 0.08 -7.06
CA THR A 147 20.74 0.79 -6.12
C THR A 147 20.60 2.29 -6.35
N VAL A 148 20.13 3.00 -5.32
CA VAL A 148 20.10 4.47 -5.28
C VAL A 148 21.37 4.98 -4.61
N VAL A 149 21.99 5.96 -5.23
CA VAL A 149 23.20 6.63 -4.78
C VAL A 149 22.83 8.03 -4.33
N TYR A 150 23.15 8.34 -3.08
CA TYR A 150 22.92 9.66 -2.49
C TYR A 150 24.25 10.36 -2.23
N ASP A 151 24.36 11.61 -2.68
CA ASP A 151 25.65 12.31 -2.69
C ASP A 151 26.20 12.59 -1.28
N ASP A 152 25.32 12.88 -0.31
CA ASP A 152 25.71 13.18 1.09
C ASP A 152 25.58 11.97 2.04
N PHE A 153 25.67 10.75 1.49
CA PHE A 153 25.57 9.53 2.29
C PHE A 153 26.74 9.39 3.28
N THR A 154 26.43 9.03 4.52
CA THR A 154 27.40 8.57 5.52
C THR A 154 26.87 7.34 6.24
N GLU A 155 27.75 6.41 6.61
CA GLU A 155 27.35 5.15 7.24
C GLU A 155 26.60 5.33 8.56
N ASP A 156 26.96 6.34 9.35
CA ASP A 156 26.27 6.68 10.60
C ASP A 156 24.83 7.19 10.38
N LYS A 157 24.51 7.68 9.18
CA LYS A 157 23.19 8.16 8.78
C LYS A 157 22.44 7.20 7.88
N LYS A 158 22.94 5.98 7.69
CA LYS A 158 22.37 5.02 6.73
C LYS A 158 20.86 4.84 6.87
N ALA A 159 20.35 4.65 8.09
CA ALA A 159 18.91 4.49 8.33
C ALA A 159 18.10 5.74 7.92
N THR A 160 18.57 6.93 8.32
CA THR A 160 17.93 8.21 7.97
C THR A 160 17.93 8.43 6.46
N VAL A 161 19.06 8.17 5.79
CA VAL A 161 19.19 8.32 4.33
C VAL A 161 18.29 7.33 3.60
N THR A 162 18.27 6.07 4.02
CA THR A 162 17.37 5.06 3.46
C THR A 162 15.91 5.48 3.58
N ASN A 163 15.46 5.93 4.75
CA ASN A 163 14.09 6.41 4.94
C ASN A 163 13.78 7.64 4.08
N GLY A 164 14.71 8.60 3.99
CA GLY A 164 14.56 9.77 3.12
C GLY A 164 14.43 9.39 1.65
N VAL A 165 15.20 8.42 1.16
CA VAL A 165 15.07 7.89 -0.21
C VAL A 165 13.69 7.25 -0.42
N TYR A 166 13.19 6.43 0.52
CA TYR A 166 11.84 5.86 0.40
C TYR A 166 10.76 6.95 0.34
N ILE A 167 10.81 7.94 1.23
CA ILE A 167 9.86 9.06 1.22
C ILE A 167 9.94 9.82 -0.11
N PHE A 168 11.15 10.06 -0.63
CA PHE A 168 11.35 10.72 -1.92
C PHE A 168 10.70 9.91 -3.06
N LEU A 169 10.95 8.59 -3.11
CA LEU A 169 10.40 7.70 -4.13
C LEU A 169 8.87 7.63 -4.07
N ASP A 170 8.28 7.61 -2.88
CA ASP A 170 6.81 7.64 -2.73
C ASP A 170 6.20 8.92 -3.29
N ASN A 171 6.85 10.08 -3.11
CA ASN A 171 6.37 11.34 -3.67
C ASN A 171 6.61 11.43 -5.19
N PHE A 172 7.73 10.88 -5.67
CA PHE A 172 8.11 10.94 -7.08
C PHE A 172 7.36 9.93 -7.95
N LEU A 173 7.37 8.66 -7.56
CA LEU A 173 6.74 7.56 -8.31
C LEU A 173 5.26 7.41 -7.97
N GLY A 174 4.82 7.95 -6.83
CA GLY A 174 3.55 7.63 -6.22
C GLY A 174 3.69 6.39 -5.34
N GLU A 175 2.94 6.35 -4.25
CA GLU A 175 3.04 5.31 -3.22
C GLU A 175 2.75 3.92 -3.79
N LEU A 176 1.71 3.77 -4.63
CA LEU A 176 1.35 2.48 -5.22
C LEU A 176 2.45 1.94 -6.13
N HIS A 177 2.99 2.76 -7.03
CA HIS A 177 4.04 2.32 -7.95
C HIS A 177 5.38 2.07 -7.24
N SER A 178 5.71 2.88 -6.23
CA SER A 178 6.89 2.68 -5.38
C SER A 178 6.92 1.25 -4.79
N VAL A 179 5.78 0.78 -4.25
CA VAL A 179 5.70 -0.54 -3.61
C VAL A 179 5.40 -1.71 -4.55
N THR A 180 4.90 -1.46 -5.76
CA THR A 180 4.51 -2.53 -6.71
C THR A 180 5.49 -2.76 -7.84
N LEU A 181 6.31 -1.75 -8.19
CA LEU A 181 7.26 -1.85 -9.31
C LEU A 181 8.71 -2.09 -8.87
N ILE A 182 9.08 -1.78 -7.63
CA ILE A 182 10.45 -1.98 -7.14
C ILE A 182 10.47 -3.19 -6.21
N ASP A 183 11.18 -4.25 -6.61
CA ASP A 183 11.31 -5.48 -5.82
C ASP A 183 12.33 -5.32 -4.71
N ASN A 184 13.48 -4.72 -5.04
CA ASN A 184 14.60 -4.53 -4.13
C ASN A 184 15.20 -3.13 -4.28
N LEU A 185 15.52 -2.51 -3.14
CA LEU A 185 16.13 -1.20 -3.10
C LEU A 185 17.30 -1.20 -2.12
N ASN A 186 18.48 -0.86 -2.61
CA ASN A 186 19.66 -0.57 -1.80
C ASN A 186 20.01 0.92 -1.90
N VAL A 187 20.55 1.48 -0.82
CA VAL A 187 20.98 2.88 -0.77
C VAL A 187 22.43 2.95 -0.33
N ILE A 188 23.27 3.60 -1.15
CA ILE A 188 24.72 3.70 -0.93
C ILE A 188 25.23 5.13 -1.16
N GLY A 189 26.48 5.37 -0.76
CA GLY A 189 27.22 6.58 -1.11
C GLY A 189 28.06 6.44 -2.37
N ASN A 190 28.63 7.57 -2.82
CA ASN A 190 29.48 7.64 -4.01
C ASN A 190 30.73 6.73 -3.97
N GLY A 191 31.21 6.34 -2.78
CA GLY A 191 32.39 5.50 -2.61
C GLY A 191 32.20 4.03 -3.05
N ASP A 192 30.96 3.54 -3.07
CA ASP A 192 30.63 2.12 -3.30
C ASP A 192 29.97 1.89 -4.68
N VAL A 193 30.04 2.87 -5.57
CA VAL A 193 29.44 2.81 -6.90
C VAL A 193 30.18 1.76 -7.75
N SER A 194 29.41 0.83 -8.32
CA SER A 194 29.95 -0.26 -9.14
C SER A 194 29.52 -0.21 -10.62
N GLN A 195 28.56 0.66 -10.96
CA GLN A 195 27.96 0.76 -12.29
C GLN A 195 27.82 2.23 -12.73
N GLU A 196 27.46 2.43 -14.01
CA GLU A 196 27.17 3.76 -14.54
C GLU A 196 25.91 4.34 -13.88
N LEU A 197 26.01 5.58 -13.40
CA LEU A 197 24.93 6.26 -12.69
C LEU A 197 23.94 6.91 -13.66
N ILE A 198 22.66 6.66 -13.43
CA ILE A 198 21.54 7.27 -14.13
C ILE A 198 20.92 8.34 -13.23
N PRO A 199 20.61 9.55 -13.73
CA PRO A 199 19.89 10.56 -12.95
C PRO A 199 18.55 10.03 -12.43
N ILE A 200 18.20 10.29 -11.16
CA ILE A 200 16.97 9.76 -10.56
C ILE A 200 15.70 10.17 -11.33
N GLY A 201 15.72 11.34 -11.99
CA GLY A 201 14.60 11.80 -12.82
C GLY A 201 14.25 10.87 -13.99
N LYS A 202 15.15 9.95 -14.38
CA LYS A 202 14.90 8.92 -15.38
C LYS A 202 14.31 7.63 -14.84
N LEU A 203 14.16 7.50 -13.52
CA LEU A 203 13.67 6.27 -12.90
C LEU A 203 12.24 5.93 -13.34
N LYS A 204 11.34 6.92 -13.42
CA LYS A 204 9.97 6.68 -13.88
C LYS A 204 9.93 6.13 -15.31
N ASP A 205 10.69 6.73 -16.23
CA ASP A 205 10.82 6.26 -17.62
C ASP A 205 11.41 4.84 -17.68
N TYR A 206 12.42 4.57 -16.84
CA TYR A 206 13.04 3.26 -16.73
C TYR A 206 12.04 2.19 -16.27
N LEU A 207 11.28 2.45 -15.21
CA LEU A 207 10.27 1.51 -14.68
C LEU A 207 9.18 1.21 -15.71
N VAL A 208 8.65 2.24 -16.39
CA VAL A 208 7.66 2.07 -17.46
C VAL A 208 8.22 1.24 -18.62
N TRP A 209 9.48 1.45 -18.99
CA TRP A 209 10.13 0.65 -20.02
C TRP A 209 10.27 -0.82 -19.59
N ARG A 210 10.71 -1.08 -18.34
CA ARG A 210 10.84 -2.43 -17.78
C ARG A 210 9.50 -3.17 -17.70
N GLU A 211 8.46 -2.49 -17.23
CA GLU A 211 7.10 -3.02 -17.19
C GLU A 211 6.62 -3.39 -18.59
N LYS A 212 6.87 -2.53 -19.59
CA LYS A 212 6.50 -2.81 -20.98
C LYS A 212 7.25 -4.01 -21.56
N GLU A 213 8.56 -4.14 -21.31
CA GLU A 213 9.32 -5.34 -21.71
C GLU A 213 8.73 -6.61 -21.11
N PHE A 214 8.31 -6.56 -19.84
CA PHE A 214 7.67 -7.67 -19.16
C PHE A 214 6.30 -8.00 -19.78
N VAL A 215 5.41 -7.01 -19.91
CA VAL A 215 4.08 -7.21 -20.48
C VAL A 215 4.19 -7.77 -21.89
N GLU A 216 5.00 -7.19 -22.78
CA GLU A 216 5.16 -7.68 -24.15
C GLU A 216 5.72 -9.11 -24.23
N LYS A 217 6.59 -9.50 -23.29
CA LYS A 217 7.18 -10.85 -23.21
C LYS A 217 6.17 -11.92 -22.78
N TYR A 218 5.18 -11.55 -21.96
CA TYR A 218 4.26 -12.49 -21.33
C TYR A 218 2.79 -12.33 -21.75
N GLU A 219 2.43 -11.26 -22.45
CA GLU A 219 1.07 -11.00 -22.92
C GLU A 219 0.57 -12.16 -23.81
N GLY A 220 -0.65 -12.62 -23.51
CA GLY A 220 -1.31 -13.68 -24.27
C GLY A 220 -0.85 -15.10 -23.93
N VAL A 221 0.10 -15.28 -23.01
CA VAL A 221 0.47 -16.63 -22.55
C VAL A 221 -0.34 -16.99 -21.30
N ARG A 222 -1.31 -17.88 -21.47
CA ARG A 222 -2.02 -18.48 -20.34
C ARG A 222 -1.71 -19.96 -20.26
N HIS A 223 -1.53 -20.44 -19.03
CA HIS A 223 -1.51 -21.87 -18.77
C HIS A 223 -2.92 -22.43 -19.05
N ASN A 224 -3.00 -23.54 -19.79
CA ASN A 224 -4.28 -24.21 -20.02
C ASN A 224 -4.58 -25.10 -18.81
N THR A 225 -5.54 -24.69 -18.00
CA THR A 225 -5.90 -25.39 -16.76
C THR A 225 -6.89 -26.54 -16.97
N GLU A 226 -7.39 -26.78 -18.18
CA GLU A 226 -8.43 -27.81 -18.43
C GLU A 226 -8.00 -29.23 -18.03
N ASN A 227 -6.69 -29.52 -18.05
CA ASN A 227 -6.16 -30.85 -17.78
C ASN A 227 -5.10 -30.85 -16.66
N ASP A 228 -5.11 -29.83 -15.80
CA ASP A 228 -4.12 -29.71 -14.73
C ASP A 228 -4.19 -30.85 -13.73
N SER A 229 -3.01 -31.29 -13.31
CA SER A 229 -2.85 -32.33 -12.30
C SER A 229 -2.88 -31.73 -10.88
N TYR A 230 -3.89 -32.12 -10.11
CA TYR A 230 -4.04 -31.74 -8.70
C TYR A 230 -3.66 -32.91 -7.77
N ALA A 231 -3.00 -32.59 -6.67
CA ALA A 231 -2.67 -33.54 -5.62
C ALA A 231 -3.35 -33.16 -4.30
N SER A 232 -3.92 -34.17 -3.62
CA SER A 232 -4.53 -34.01 -2.31
C SER A 232 -3.56 -34.45 -1.21
N PHE A 233 -3.28 -33.55 -0.29
CA PHE A 233 -2.43 -33.78 0.88
C PHE A 233 -3.29 -33.84 2.14
N LYS A 234 -2.90 -34.72 3.07
CA LYS A 234 -3.52 -34.88 4.38
C LYS A 234 -2.44 -34.85 5.44
N ALA A 235 -2.60 -33.98 6.45
CA ALA A 235 -1.71 -33.92 7.61
C ALA A 235 -2.52 -33.90 8.90
N GLU A 236 -1.93 -34.44 9.97
CA GLU A 236 -2.47 -34.38 11.33
C GLU A 236 -1.54 -33.48 12.16
N LYS A 237 -2.12 -32.48 12.82
CA LYS A 237 -1.42 -31.58 13.75
C LYS A 237 -1.13 -32.31 15.06
N GLU A 238 -0.18 -31.80 15.83
CA GLU A 238 0.19 -32.36 17.15
C GLU A 238 -1.00 -32.40 18.13
N ASP A 239 -1.99 -31.53 17.96
CA ASP A 239 -3.24 -31.48 18.75
C ASP A 239 -4.34 -32.43 18.23
N GLY A 240 -4.03 -33.28 17.24
CA GLY A 240 -4.99 -34.18 16.57
C GLY A 240 -5.94 -33.45 15.61
N GLY A 241 -5.68 -32.17 15.29
CA GLY A 241 -6.37 -31.43 14.24
C GLY A 241 -6.01 -31.95 12.84
N LEU A 242 -6.96 -31.89 11.90
CA LEU A 242 -6.73 -32.36 10.53
C LEU A 242 -6.49 -31.16 9.61
N ILE A 243 -5.51 -31.28 8.70
CA ILE A 243 -5.28 -30.37 7.58
C ILE A 243 -5.47 -31.15 6.29
N LEU A 244 -6.27 -30.60 5.39
CA LEU A 244 -6.46 -31.07 4.02
C LEU A 244 -6.01 -29.95 3.09
N ALA A 245 -5.20 -30.28 2.07
CA ALA A 245 -4.78 -29.33 1.06
C ALA A 245 -4.93 -29.95 -0.33
N ILE A 246 -5.47 -29.18 -1.27
CA ILE A 246 -5.48 -29.52 -2.69
C ILE A 246 -4.55 -28.55 -3.38
N ILE A 247 -3.53 -29.07 -4.06
CA ILE A 247 -2.52 -28.25 -4.72
C ILE A 247 -2.54 -28.60 -6.20
N ASN A 248 -2.67 -27.60 -7.07
CA ASN A 248 -2.37 -27.76 -8.49
C ASN A 248 -0.86 -28.00 -8.60
N THR A 249 -0.45 -29.24 -8.79
CA THR A 249 0.97 -29.60 -8.86
C THR A 249 1.57 -29.32 -10.23
N GLU A 250 0.76 -29.31 -11.27
CA GLU A 250 1.21 -29.03 -12.63
C GLU A 250 1.65 -27.58 -12.81
N ILE A 251 0.88 -26.63 -12.24
CA ILE A 251 1.24 -25.21 -12.31
C ILE A 251 2.55 -24.89 -11.58
N LEU A 252 2.98 -25.71 -10.61
CA LEU A 252 4.27 -25.53 -9.93
C LEU A 252 5.46 -25.80 -10.85
N GLU A 253 5.28 -26.68 -11.84
CA GLU A 253 6.28 -27.01 -12.86
C GLU A 253 6.25 -26.04 -14.05
N TRP A 254 5.26 -25.14 -14.12
CA TRP A 254 5.17 -24.17 -15.19
C TRP A 254 6.40 -23.25 -15.20
N ASP A 255 7.02 -23.10 -16.37
CA ASP A 255 8.24 -22.31 -16.57
C ASP A 255 7.98 -20.79 -16.52
N LYS A 256 6.73 -20.37 -16.64
CA LYS A 256 6.31 -18.96 -16.58
C LYS A 256 5.60 -18.58 -15.28
N LYS A 257 5.65 -19.43 -14.25
CA LYS A 257 5.04 -19.15 -12.92
C LYS A 257 5.46 -17.81 -12.31
N ALA A 258 6.68 -17.34 -12.56
CA ALA A 258 7.16 -16.05 -12.07
C ALA A 258 6.35 -14.85 -12.62
N SER A 259 5.84 -14.97 -13.85
CA SER A 259 4.99 -13.95 -14.48
C SER A 259 3.52 -14.03 -14.04
N HIS A 260 3.15 -15.08 -13.30
CA HIS A 260 1.80 -15.32 -12.80
C HIS A 260 1.88 -15.71 -11.30
N PRO A 261 2.39 -14.81 -10.43
CA PRO A 261 2.76 -15.14 -9.06
C PRO A 261 1.55 -15.32 -8.12
N TRP A 262 0.33 -15.34 -8.63
CA TRP A 262 -0.87 -15.49 -7.82
C TRP A 262 -1.05 -16.95 -7.41
N VAL A 263 -0.42 -17.32 -6.30
CA VAL A 263 -0.87 -18.48 -5.52
C VAL A 263 -2.03 -18.01 -4.65
N VAL A 264 -3.26 -18.32 -5.05
CA VAL A 264 -4.42 -18.09 -4.20
C VAL A 264 -4.49 -19.23 -3.19
N THR A 265 -4.18 -18.90 -1.93
CA THR A 265 -4.41 -19.82 -0.81
C THR A 265 -5.78 -19.53 -0.22
N VAL A 266 -6.72 -20.46 -0.35
CA VAL A 266 -8.03 -20.38 0.31
C VAL A 266 -7.99 -21.26 1.55
N GLU A 267 -7.97 -20.64 2.73
CA GLU A 267 -8.08 -21.35 4.00
C GLU A 267 -9.52 -21.28 4.52
N ILE A 268 -10.14 -22.44 4.74
CA ILE A 268 -11.50 -22.55 5.27
C ILE A 268 -11.42 -23.30 6.59
N VAL A 269 -11.60 -22.56 7.67
CA VAL A 269 -11.67 -23.12 9.03
C VAL A 269 -13.05 -23.72 9.25
N PHE A 270 -13.10 -24.94 9.75
CA PHE A 270 -14.36 -25.65 10.01
C PHE A 270 -14.33 -26.39 11.34
N ASP A 271 -15.50 -26.53 11.95
CA ASP A 271 -15.68 -27.36 13.13
C ASP A 271 -15.74 -28.84 12.73
N LYS A 272 -15.05 -29.70 13.50
CA LYS A 272 -15.07 -31.14 13.27
C LYS A 272 -16.49 -31.69 13.44
N ASN A 273 -16.96 -32.45 12.46
CA ASN A 273 -18.14 -33.28 12.68
C ASN A 273 -17.80 -34.40 13.68
N ASN A 274 -18.67 -34.65 14.67
CA ASN A 274 -18.46 -35.54 15.83
C ASN A 274 -18.00 -36.98 15.52
N SER A 275 -18.06 -37.41 14.26
CA SER A 275 -17.71 -38.76 13.83
C SER A 275 -16.36 -38.88 13.09
N ASN A 276 -15.98 -37.93 12.22
CA ASN A 276 -14.97 -38.22 11.17
C ASN A 276 -13.90 -37.14 10.91
N SER A 277 -13.77 -36.09 11.74
CA SER A 277 -12.80 -34.98 11.51
C SER A 277 -12.90 -34.30 10.14
N MET A 278 -14.04 -34.47 9.46
CA MET A 278 -14.38 -33.83 8.18
C MET A 278 -15.20 -32.55 8.43
N PRO A 279 -15.30 -31.65 7.43
CA PRO A 279 -16.15 -30.46 7.50
C PRO A 279 -17.59 -30.75 7.94
N ASP A 280 -18.20 -29.80 8.65
CA ASP A 280 -19.61 -29.87 8.97
C ASP A 280 -20.47 -29.65 7.70
N LYS A 281 -21.77 -29.95 7.79
CA LYS A 281 -22.68 -29.83 6.63
C LYS A 281 -22.75 -28.40 6.07
N LYS A 282 -22.65 -27.39 6.93
CA LYS A 282 -22.70 -25.99 6.51
C LYS A 282 -21.46 -25.62 5.69
N THR A 283 -20.29 -26.07 6.13
CA THR A 283 -19.02 -25.87 5.44
C THR A 283 -19.02 -26.59 4.10
N TYR A 284 -19.51 -27.82 4.02
CA TYR A 284 -19.65 -28.52 2.72
C TYR A 284 -20.50 -27.72 1.72
N GLN A 285 -21.64 -27.18 2.15
CA GLN A 285 -22.48 -26.36 1.29
C GLN A 285 -21.83 -25.03 0.87
N LEU A 286 -20.91 -24.51 1.69
CA LEU A 286 -20.12 -23.34 1.32
C LEU A 286 -19.05 -23.70 0.30
N LEU A 287 -18.39 -24.85 0.46
CA LEU A 287 -17.39 -25.36 -0.49
C LEU A 287 -18.00 -25.57 -1.88
N ASP A 288 -19.18 -26.19 -1.96
CA ASP A 288 -19.90 -26.39 -3.24
C ASP A 288 -20.16 -25.04 -3.95
N LYS A 289 -20.47 -23.97 -3.20
CA LYS A 289 -20.68 -22.62 -3.77
C LYS A 289 -19.40 -21.89 -4.16
N ILE A 290 -18.26 -22.29 -3.60
CA ILE A 290 -16.95 -21.72 -3.96
C ILE A 290 -16.42 -22.43 -5.22
N GLU A 291 -16.80 -23.69 -5.44
CA GLU A 291 -16.48 -24.47 -6.63
C GLU A 291 -17.29 -24.02 -7.87
N ASP A 292 -18.56 -23.66 -7.69
CA ASP A 292 -19.47 -23.11 -8.73
C ASP A 292 -19.13 -21.66 -9.16
#